data_AF-A0A7V9ZHW1-F1
#
_entry.id   AF-A0A7V9ZHW1-F1
#
_cell.length_a   1.000
_cell.length_b   1.000
_cell.length_c   1.000
_cell.angle_alpha   90.00
_cell.angle_beta   90.00
_cell.angle_gamma   90.00
#
_symmetry.space_group_name_H-M   'P 1'
#
loop_
_entity.id
_entity.type
_entity.pdbx_description
1 polymer ?
#
loop_
_entity_poly.entity_id
_entity_poly.type
_entity_poly.pdbx_seq_one_letter_code
_entity_poly.pdbx_strand_id
1 'polypeptide(L)' 'MSLTIARYPLGAMAYRVWALRENLTAYDATLVALAEALDAPLLTCDQRPARASGHRARVEIF' A
#
# COMPACT_ATOMS: atom_id res chain seq x y z
N MET A 1 -1.19 28.15 2.99
CA MET A 1 -1.98 26.90 2.88
C MET A 1 -1.32 25.85 3.76
N SER A 2 -2.06 25.17 4.63
CA SER A 2 -1.57 24.05 5.43
C SER A 2 -1.98 22.74 4.78
N LEU A 3 -1.06 21.77 4.70
CA LEU A 3 -1.38 20.42 4.24
C LEU A 3 -1.83 19.57 5.42
N THR A 4 -3.09 19.13 5.40
CA THR A 4 -3.60 18.17 6.40
C THR A 4 -3.12 16.77 6.06
N ILE A 5 -2.45 16.12 7.01
CA ILE A 5 -1.90 14.77 6.84
C ILE A 5 -2.52 13.84 7.89
N ALA A 6 -3.20 12.79 7.45
CA ALA A 6 -3.60 11.68 8.30
C ALA A 6 -2.46 10.66 8.40
N ARG A 7 -2.12 10.23 9.62
CA ARG A 7 -1.09 9.22 9.88
C ARG A 7 -1.76 7.94 10.37
N TYR A 8 -1.34 6.81 9.80
CA TYR A 8 -1.84 5.50 10.18
C TYR A 8 -0.72 4.67 10.82
N PRO A 9 -0.96 3.99 11.95
CA PRO A 9 0.05 3.17 12.61
C PRO A 9 0.28 1.86 11.86
N LEU A 10 1.54 1.54 11.57
CA LEU A 10 1.93 0.33 10.83
C LEU A 10 1.47 -0.97 11.51
N GLY A 11 1.42 -1.00 12.85
CA GLY A 11 1.08 -2.20 13.61
C GLY A 11 -0.27 -2.81 13.24
N ALA A 12 -1.25 -1.99 12.85
CA ALA A 12 -2.57 -2.46 12.42
C ALA A 12 -2.53 -3.26 11.11
N MET A 13 -1.48 -3.10 10.30
CA MET A 13 -1.33 -3.72 8.98
C MET A 13 -0.26 -4.82 8.96
N ALA A 14 0.43 -5.07 10.09
CA ALA A 14 1.61 -5.94 10.14
C ALA A 14 1.35 -7.34 9.58
N TYR A 15 0.21 -7.95 9.91
CA TYR A 15 -0.18 -9.25 9.38
C TYR A 15 -0.33 -9.22 7.85
N ARG A 16 -0.97 -8.17 7.33
CA ARG A 16 -1.20 -8.05 5.89
C ARG A 16 0.08 -7.77 5.11
N VAL A 17 0.95 -6.92 5.65
CA VAL A 17 2.29 -6.65 5.12
C VAL A 17 3.09 -7.96 5.03
N TRP A 18 3.08 -8.77 6.09
CA TRP A 18 3.77 -10.07 6.11
C TRP A 18 3.22 -11.06 5.09
N ALA A 19 1.92 -11.05 4.83
CA ALA A 19 1.29 -11.91 3.83
C ALA A 19 1.72 -11.58 2.39
N LEU A 20 2.21 -10.37 2.12
CA LEU A 20 2.64 -9.90 0.80
C LEU A 20 4.14 -10.07 0.53
N ARG A 21 4.91 -10.56 1.52
CA ARG A 21 6.38 -10.57 1.51
C ARG A 21 7.03 -11.32 0.34
N GLU A 22 6.33 -12.29 -0.27
CA GLU A 22 6.86 -13.07 -1.39
C GLU A 22 6.90 -12.25 -2.69
N ASN A 23 6.08 -11.20 -2.80
CA ASN A 23 5.91 -10.42 -4.04
C ASN A 23 6.27 -8.94 -3.89
N LEU A 24 6.35 -8.43 -2.66
CA LEU A 24 6.55 -7.01 -2.38
C LEU A 24 7.59 -6.81 -1.28
N THR A 25 8.32 -5.69 -1.39
CA THR A 25 9.14 -5.20 -0.28
C THR A 25 8.24 -4.82 0.91
N ALA A 26 8.76 -4.81 2.13
CA ALA A 26 7.99 -4.38 3.30
C ALA A 26 7.42 -2.95 3.15
N TYR A 27 8.14 -2.07 2.43
CA TYR A 27 7.69 -0.72 2.13
C TYR A 27 6.49 -0.73 1.18
N ASP A 28 6.60 -1.39 0.03
CA ASP A 28 5.52 -1.46 -0.96
C ASP A 28 4.28 -2.19 -0.39
N ALA A 29 4.51 -3.26 0.36
CA ALA A 29 3.46 -3.99 1.04
C ALA A 29 2.72 -3.13 2.08
N THR A 30 3.40 -2.19 2.73
CA THR A 30 2.76 -1.23 3.65
C THR A 30 1.83 -0.28 2.92
N LEU A 31 2.26 0.26 1.78
CA LEU A 31 1.44 1.15 0.95
C LEU A 31 0.21 0.41 0.40
N VAL A 32 0.42 -0.80 -0.11
CA VAL A 32 -0.65 -1.67 -0.62
C VAL A 32 -1.64 -2.04 0.50
N ALA A 33 -1.15 -2.46 1.66
CA ALA A 33 -2.00 -2.81 2.79
C ALA A 33 -2.81 -1.61 3.31
N LEU A 34 -2.24 -0.41 3.28
CA LEU A 34 -2.96 0.81 3.66
C LEU A 34 -4.08 1.11 2.65
N ALA A 35 -3.78 1.04 1.36
CA ALA A 35 -4.75 1.26 0.30
C ALA A 35 -5.92 0.26 0.37
N GLU A 36 -5.63 -1.02 0.64
CA GLU A 36 -6.65 -2.04 0.88
C GLU A 36 -7.51 -1.72 2.12
N ALA A 37 -6.89 -1.31 3.22
CA ALA A 37 -7.60 -1.02 4.47
C ALA A 37 -8.52 0.21 4.37
N LEU A 38 -8.14 1.19 3.54
CA LEU A 38 -8.91 2.41 3.29
C LEU A 38 -9.89 2.29 2.13
N ASP A 39 -9.89 1.17 1.40
CA ASP A 39 -10.62 1.00 0.14
C ASP A 39 -10.38 2.16 -0.85
N ALA A 40 -9.12 2.60 -0.93
CA ALA A 40 -8.71 3.77 -1.69
C ALA A 40 -7.66 3.41 -2.77
N PRO A 41 -7.59 4.15 -3.89
CA PRO A 41 -6.53 3.95 -4.87
C PRO A 41 -5.16 4.32 -4.31
N LEU A 42 -4.15 3.51 -4.62
CA LEU A 42 -2.73 3.81 -4.39
C LEU A 42 -2.18 4.57 -5.59
N LEU A 43 -2.05 5.89 -5.48
CA LEU A 43 -1.38 6.72 -6.47
C LEU A 43 0.14 6.68 -6.23
N THR A 44 0.90 6.26 -7.22
CA THR A 44 2.37 6.15 -7.12
C THR A 44 3.04 6.27 -8.49
N CYS A 45 4.29 6.74 -8.53
CA CYS A 45 5.13 6.67 -9.73
C CYS A 45 5.83 5.32 -9.88
N ASP A 46 5.82 4.48 -8.85
CA ASP A 46 6.44 3.15 -8.89
C ASP A 46 5.48 2.14 -9.50
N GLN A 47 5.94 1.45 -10.56
CA GLN A 47 5.16 0.42 -11.24
C GLN A 47 5.18 -0.93 -10.53
N ARG A 48 6.06 -1.16 -9.56
CA ARG A 48 6.18 -2.45 -8.86
C ARG A 48 4.88 -2.88 -8.20
N PRO A 49 4.20 -2.05 -7.38
CA PRO A 49 2.93 -2.43 -6.77
C PRO A 49 1.86 -2.76 -7.81
N ALA A 50 1.80 -2.05 -8.95
CA ALA A 50 0.79 -2.32 -9.97
C ALA A 50 0.94 -3.69 -10.65
N ARG A 51 2.15 -4.27 -10.63
CA ARG A 51 2.46 -5.56 -11.27
C ARG A 51 2.52 -6.72 -10.28
N ALA A 52 2.52 -6.44 -8.98
CA ALA A 52 2.64 -7.46 -7.96
C ALA A 52 1.33 -8.25 -7.82
N SER A 53 1.45 -9.55 -7.56
CA SER A 53 0.30 -10.41 -7.28
C SER A 53 0.04 -10.53 -5.78
N GLY A 54 -1.15 -11.00 -5.41
CA GLY A 54 -1.49 -11.29 -4.02
C GLY A 54 -2.13 -10.13 -3.24
N HIS A 55 -2.43 -9.01 -3.90
CA HIS A 55 -3.22 -7.92 -3.35
C HIS A 55 -4.41 -7.54 -4.22
N ARG A 56 -5.32 -6.76 -3.62
CA ARG A 56 -6.55 -6.23 -4.23
C ARG A 56 -6.54 -4.71 -4.36
N ALA A 57 -5.47 -4.04 -3.91
CA ALA A 57 -5.34 -2.60 -4.06
C ALA A 57 -5.46 -2.19 -5.53
N ARG A 58 -6.27 -1.17 -5.80
CA ARG A 58 -6.29 -0.45 -7.08
C ARG A 58 -5.10 0.48 -7.11
N VAL A 59 -4.18 0.28 -8.06
CA VAL A 59 -2.96 1.07 -8.20
C VAL A 59 -3.09 1.98 -9.42
N GLU A 60 -2.86 3.27 -9.22
CA GLU A 60 -2.86 4.29 -10.27
C GLU A 60 -1.43 4.80 -10.46
N ILE A 61 -0.93 4.72 -11.69
CA ILE A 61 0.41 5.17 -12.05
C ILE A 61 0.33 6.57 -12.62
N PHE A 62 1.14 7.48 -12.08
CA PHE A 62 1.33 8.85 -12.56
C PHE A 62 2.58 8.96 -13.44
#